data_AF-A0A1G9DSF7-F1
#
_entry.id   AF-A0A1G9DSF7-F1
#
_cell.length_a   1.000
_cell.length_b   1.000
_cell.length_c   1.000
_cell.angle_alpha   90.00
_cell.angle_beta   90.00
_cell.angle_gamma   90.00
#
_symmetry.space_group_name_H-M   'P 1'
#
loop_
_entity.id
_entity.type
_entity.pdbx_description
1 polymer ?
#
loop_
_entity_poly.entity_id
_entity_poly.type
_entity_poly.pdbx_seq_one_letter_code
_entity_poly.pdbx_strand_id
1 'polypeptide(L)'
;MGVKTFSRGDIIFRQGDPGDCMFDIQSGAVDIYVNFGGTNEKKIAGLSAGDLFGEMSLIDYSPRSATAVVSADDTEIRDISKDEFVAFFKKEPIKIINLLQQMCDRVTKTTQDYLEACRTLYERQETGAEKDADLQARIRKFSNLHKDFDSRVNA
;
A
#
# COMPACT_ATOMS: atom_id res chain seq x y z
N MET A 1 20.42 4.63 -14.35
CA MET A 1 19.23 5.25 -15.00
C MET A 1 18.70 4.35 -16.11
N GLY A 2 17.83 3.40 -15.77
CA GLY A 2 17.11 2.62 -16.76
C GLY A 2 15.64 2.63 -16.41
N VAL A 3 14.79 2.85 -17.41
CA VAL A 3 13.40 2.41 -17.31
C VAL A 3 13.40 0.92 -17.62
N LYS A 4 12.79 0.12 -16.76
CA LYS A 4 12.61 -1.32 -16.97
C LYS A 4 11.14 -1.59 -17.28
N THR A 5 10.91 -2.45 -18.25
CA THR A 5 9.57 -2.91 -18.63
C THR A 5 9.26 -4.22 -17.92
N PHE A 6 8.05 -4.32 -17.39
CA PHE A 6 7.54 -5.47 -16.66
C PHE A 6 6.21 -5.95 -17.26
N SER A 7 5.94 -7.23 -17.13
CA SER A 7 4.68 -7.86 -17.53
C SER A 7 3.72 -7.94 -16.35
N ARG A 8 2.42 -8.10 -16.64
CA ARG A 8 1.42 -8.33 -15.59
C ARG A 8 1.80 -9.53 -14.73
N GLY A 9 1.74 -9.35 -13.41
CA GLY A 9 2.05 -10.37 -12.42
C GLY A 9 3.51 -10.37 -11.96
N ASP A 10 4.40 -9.60 -12.60
CA ASP A 10 5.78 -9.46 -12.14
C ASP A 10 5.81 -8.84 -10.74
N ILE A 11 6.67 -9.38 -9.88
CA ILE A 11 6.88 -8.88 -8.52
C ILE A 11 8.11 -7.98 -8.52
N ILE A 12 7.92 -6.72 -8.15
CA ILE A 12 8.99 -5.72 -8.13
C ILE A 12 9.83 -5.88 -6.87
N PHE A 13 9.15 -6.06 -5.73
CA PHE A 13 9.76 -6.43 -4.45
C PHE A 13 8.69 -7.07 -3.55
N ARG A 14 9.15 -7.83 -2.56
CA ARG A 14 8.29 -8.46 -1.55
C ARG A 14 8.33 -7.71 -0.24
N GLN A 15 7.25 -7.87 0.52
CA GLN A 15 7.20 -7.44 1.91
C GLN A 15 8.33 -8.09 2.71
N GLY A 16 9.03 -7.31 3.52
CA GLY A 16 10.17 -7.76 4.32
C GLY A 16 11.52 -7.69 3.61
N ASP A 17 11.54 -7.48 2.29
CA ASP A 17 12.81 -7.29 1.57
C ASP A 17 13.52 -6.01 2.07
N PRO A 18 14.85 -5.95 2.04
CA PRO A 18 15.56 -4.67 2.19
C PRO A 18 15.19 -3.72 1.05
N GLY A 19 15.16 -2.41 1.31
CA GLY A 19 14.84 -1.40 0.31
C GLY A 19 15.78 -0.20 0.38
N ASP A 20 16.61 -0.02 -0.65
CA ASP A 20 17.57 1.08 -0.81
C ASP A 20 17.24 2.00 -2.00
N CYS A 21 16.08 1.78 -2.63
CA CYS A 21 15.55 2.58 -3.72
C CYS A 21 14.03 2.75 -3.62
N MET A 22 13.52 3.75 -4.34
CA MET A 22 12.11 3.92 -4.63
C MET A 22 11.85 3.79 -6.13
N PHE A 23 10.59 3.81 -6.54
CA PHE A 23 10.20 3.55 -7.92
C PHE A 23 9.22 4.61 -8.42
N ASP A 24 9.37 4.98 -9.69
CA ASP A 24 8.52 5.91 -10.42
C ASP A 24 7.88 5.21 -11.63
N ILE A 25 6.55 5.08 -11.61
CA ILE A 25 5.79 4.43 -12.68
C ILE A 25 5.71 5.40 -13.87
N GLN A 26 6.39 5.07 -14.96
CA GLN A 26 6.37 5.87 -16.20
C GLN A 26 5.11 5.58 -17.01
N SER A 27 4.72 4.31 -17.10
CA SER A 27 3.50 3.83 -17.77
C SER A 27 3.01 2.54 -17.11
N GLY A 28 1.75 2.17 -17.31
CA GLY A 28 1.17 0.95 -16.76
C GLY A 28 0.63 1.12 -15.32
N ALA A 29 0.61 0.02 -14.57
CA ALA A 29 -0.02 -0.03 -13.25
C ALA A 29 0.63 -1.06 -12.31
N VAL A 30 0.62 -0.75 -11.01
CA VAL A 30 1.18 -1.58 -9.94
C VAL A 30 0.19 -1.64 -8.79
N ASP A 31 -0.03 -2.82 -8.24
CA ASP A 31 -0.84 -3.04 -7.05
C ASP A 31 0.05 -3.36 -5.84
N ILE A 32 -0.30 -2.80 -4.69
CA ILE A 32 0.44 -2.99 -3.43
C ILE A 32 -0.37 -3.90 -2.50
N TYR A 33 0.28 -4.94 -2.00
CA TYR A 33 -0.32 -6.00 -1.19
C TYR A 33 0.40 -6.20 0.14
N VAL A 34 -0.35 -6.46 1.20
CA VAL A 34 0.19 -7.10 2.41
C VAL A 34 -0.11 -8.60 2.38
N ASN A 35 0.81 -9.42 2.90
CA ASN A 35 0.69 -10.90 2.93
C ASN A 35 0.42 -11.53 1.55
N PHE A 36 1.04 -10.99 0.49
CA PHE A 36 0.86 -11.48 -0.88
C PHE A 36 1.18 -12.98 -1.01
N GLY A 37 0.27 -13.75 -1.62
CA GLY A 37 0.34 -15.20 -1.75
C GLY A 37 0.00 -15.99 -0.47
N GLY A 38 -0.39 -15.31 0.62
CA GLY A 38 -0.79 -15.92 1.89
C GLY A 38 -2.30 -16.00 2.09
N THR A 39 -2.74 -16.55 3.23
CA THR A 39 -4.17 -16.71 3.58
C THR A 39 -4.93 -15.39 3.70
N ASN A 40 -4.21 -14.31 3.96
CA ASN A 40 -4.72 -13.00 4.36
C ASN A 40 -4.15 -11.91 3.46
N GLU A 41 -3.97 -12.26 2.19
CA GLU A 41 -3.57 -11.32 1.15
C GLU A 41 -4.58 -10.18 1.07
N LYS A 42 -4.09 -8.95 1.14
CA LYS A 42 -4.92 -7.77 1.00
C LYS A 42 -4.25 -6.73 0.12
N LYS A 43 -4.92 -6.34 -0.95
CA LYS A 43 -4.57 -5.16 -1.74
C LYS A 43 -4.84 -3.89 -0.92
N ILE A 44 -3.81 -3.09 -0.66
CA ILE A 44 -3.89 -1.86 0.12
C ILE A 44 -3.87 -0.60 -0.76
N ALA A 45 -3.30 -0.67 -1.96
CA ALA A 45 -3.30 0.41 -2.94
C ALA A 45 -3.24 -0.13 -4.37
N GLY A 46 -3.76 0.65 -5.31
CA GLY A 46 -3.49 0.53 -6.74
C GLY A 46 -2.85 1.82 -7.22
N LEU A 47 -1.80 1.70 -8.02
CA LEU A 47 -0.95 2.80 -8.48
C LEU A 47 -0.86 2.76 -10.00
N SER A 48 -0.64 3.91 -10.60
CA SER A 48 -0.66 4.15 -12.04
C SER A 48 0.49 5.07 -12.48
N ALA A 49 0.60 5.31 -13.79
CA ALA A 49 1.58 6.23 -14.33
C ALA A 49 1.59 7.58 -13.59
N GLY A 50 2.76 8.02 -13.15
CA GLY A 50 2.93 9.25 -12.37
C GLY A 50 3.09 9.03 -10.87
N ASP A 51 2.61 7.90 -10.35
CA ASP A 51 2.70 7.52 -8.94
C ASP A 51 4.11 7.04 -8.57
N LEU A 52 4.49 7.36 -7.33
CA LEU A 52 5.73 6.88 -6.71
C LEU A 52 5.42 5.82 -5.65
N PHE A 53 6.31 4.85 -5.47
CA PHE A 53 6.19 3.82 -4.42
C PHE A 53 7.53 3.25 -3.96
N GLY A 54 7.52 2.55 -2.82
CA GLY A 54 8.74 2.02 -2.19
C GLY A 54 9.59 3.10 -1.52
N GLU A 55 9.03 4.30 -1.36
CA GLU A 55 9.66 5.45 -0.71
C GLU A 55 9.87 5.24 0.79
N MET A 56 9.00 4.46 1.46
CA MET A 56 9.05 4.30 2.91
C MET A 56 10.40 3.74 3.35
N SER A 57 10.80 2.59 2.82
CA SER A 57 12.10 1.96 3.12
C SER A 57 13.30 2.84 2.83
N LEU A 58 13.18 3.72 1.81
CA LEU A 58 14.25 4.66 1.46
C LEU A 58 14.39 5.78 2.50
N ILE A 59 13.28 6.23 3.09
CA ILE A 59 13.18 7.37 4.00
C ILE A 59 13.37 6.94 5.46
N ASP A 60 12.70 5.87 5.88
CA ASP A 60 12.66 5.40 7.28
C ASP A 60 13.64 4.24 7.57
N TYR A 61 14.33 3.73 6.54
CA TYR A 61 15.29 2.63 6.63
C TYR A 61 14.73 1.29 7.11
N SER A 62 13.40 1.13 7.07
CA SER A 62 12.72 -0.12 7.41
C SER A 62 12.64 -1.05 6.20
N PRO A 63 12.53 -2.38 6.40
CA PRO A 63 12.21 -3.31 5.32
C PRO A 63 10.92 -2.92 4.57
N ARG A 64 10.74 -3.44 3.36
CA ARG A 64 9.53 -3.19 2.54
C ARG A 64 8.28 -3.53 3.34
N SER A 65 7.39 -2.56 3.53
CA SER A 65 6.17 -2.73 4.32
C SER A 65 5.09 -3.58 3.63
N ALA A 66 5.23 -3.80 2.32
CA ALA A 66 4.28 -4.49 1.46
C ALA A 66 4.99 -5.10 0.24
N THR A 67 4.28 -5.94 -0.51
CA THR A 67 4.71 -6.50 -1.81
C THR A 67 4.14 -5.62 -2.93
N ALA A 68 4.95 -5.30 -3.94
CA ALA A 68 4.52 -4.58 -5.13
C ALA A 68 4.46 -5.53 -6.33
N VAL A 69 3.29 -5.60 -6.97
CA VAL A 69 3.00 -6.52 -8.08
C VAL A 69 2.46 -5.74 -9.26
N VAL A 70 3.01 -5.97 -10.44
CA VAL A 70 2.59 -5.30 -11.67
C VAL A 70 1.19 -5.76 -12.06
N SER A 71 0.28 -4.82 -12.28
CA SER A 71 -1.15 -5.08 -12.55
C SER A 71 -1.58 -4.74 -13.99
N ALA A 72 -0.65 -4.31 -14.85
CA ALA A 72 -0.85 -4.12 -16.30
C ALA A 72 0.37 -4.61 -17.10
N ASP A 73 0.15 -5.09 -18.33
CA ASP A 73 1.23 -5.43 -19.24
C ASP A 73 1.96 -4.17 -19.75
N ASP A 74 3.18 -4.34 -20.26
CA ASP A 74 4.04 -3.26 -20.74
C ASP A 74 4.23 -2.12 -19.73
N THR A 75 4.27 -2.45 -18.43
CA THR A 75 4.43 -1.47 -17.35
C THR A 75 5.89 -1.02 -17.27
N GLU A 76 6.14 0.27 -17.44
CA GLU A 76 7.48 0.85 -17.38
C GLU A 76 7.74 1.53 -16.04
N ILE A 77 8.85 1.14 -15.39
CA ILE A 77 9.19 1.61 -14.04
C ILE A 77 10.65 2.04 -14.02
N ARG A 78 10.90 3.21 -13.43
CA ARG A 78 12.24 3.71 -13.13
C ARG A 78 12.55 3.50 -11.66
N ASP A 79 13.68 2.86 -11.36
CA ASP A 79 14.25 2.84 -10.01
C ASP A 79 15.04 4.13 -9.73
N ILE A 80 14.90 4.62 -8.51
CA ILE A 80 15.56 5.83 -8.00
C ILE A 80 16.27 5.43 -6.71
N SER A 81 17.60 5.33 -6.78
CA SER A 81 18.43 4.99 -5.63
C SER A 81 18.45 6.12 -4.59
N LYS A 82 18.92 5.80 -3.38
CA LYS A 82 19.16 6.80 -2.32
C LYS A 82 20.02 7.98 -2.78
N ASP A 83 21.08 7.68 -3.55
CA ASP A 83 22.02 8.69 -4.02
C ASP A 83 21.40 9.60 -5.10
N GLU A 84 20.42 9.09 -5.85
CA GLU A 84 19.70 9.84 -6.89
C GLU A 84 18.50 10.61 -6.35
N PHE A 85 17.99 10.27 -5.15
CA PHE A 85 16.73 10.78 -4.60
C PHE A 85 16.62 12.31 -4.65
N VAL A 86 17.63 13.03 -4.14
CA VAL A 86 17.63 14.50 -4.12
C VAL A 86 17.74 15.07 -5.53
N ALA A 87 18.57 14.47 -6.38
CA ALA A 87 18.77 14.95 -7.75
C ALA A 87 17.52 14.75 -8.61
N PHE A 88 16.80 13.64 -8.40
CA PHE A 88 15.53 13.33 -9.06
C PHE A 88 14.49 14.43 -8.80
N PHE A 89 14.20 14.75 -7.54
CA PHE A 89 13.19 15.78 -7.23
C PHE A 89 13.63 17.21 -7.61
N LYS A 90 14.93 17.50 -7.64
CA LYS A 90 15.44 18.77 -8.19
C LYS A 90 15.14 18.92 -9.68
N LYS A 91 15.23 17.81 -10.43
CA LYS A 91 14.95 17.78 -11.88
C LYS A 91 13.45 17.74 -12.16
N GLU A 92 12.70 17.01 -11.33
CA GLU A 92 11.28 16.71 -11.51
C GLU A 92 10.46 17.21 -10.29
N PRO A 93 10.37 18.52 -10.03
CA PRO A 93 9.76 19.04 -8.80
C PRO A 93 8.27 18.72 -8.68
N ILE A 94 7.57 18.50 -9.79
CA ILE A 94 6.16 18.09 -9.75
C ILE A 94 6.00 16.72 -9.08
N LYS A 95 6.99 15.82 -9.22
CA LYS A 95 6.96 14.48 -8.61
C LYS A 95 6.94 14.54 -7.09
N ILE A 96 7.56 15.55 -6.46
CA ILE A 96 7.49 15.68 -5.00
C ILE A 96 6.08 16.06 -4.54
N ILE A 97 5.36 16.87 -5.33
CA ILE A 97 3.99 17.26 -5.03
C ILE A 97 3.08 16.03 -5.14
N ASN A 98 3.24 15.23 -6.19
CA ASN A 98 2.51 13.98 -6.36
C ASN A 98 2.74 13.05 -5.16
N LEU A 99 4.00 12.87 -4.75
CA LEU A 99 4.32 12.03 -3.59
C LEU A 99 3.62 12.52 -2.31
N LEU A 100 3.68 13.83 -2.05
CA LEU A 100 3.05 14.43 -0.87
C LEU A 100 1.52 14.28 -0.92
N GLN A 101 0.89 14.46 -2.08
CA GLN A 101 -0.54 14.24 -2.25
C GLN A 101 -0.92 12.77 -1.99
N GLN A 102 -0.18 11.82 -2.56
CA GLN A 102 -0.37 10.39 -2.31
C GLN A 102 -0.25 10.03 -0.82
N MET A 103 0.72 10.63 -0.11
CA MET A 103 0.88 10.45 1.34
C MET A 103 -0.29 11.05 2.13
N CYS A 104 -0.74 12.26 1.79
CA CYS A 104 -1.90 12.90 2.41
C CYS A 104 -3.18 12.07 2.24
N ASP A 105 -3.41 11.52 1.04
CA ASP A 105 -4.55 10.65 0.76
C ASP A 105 -4.48 9.38 1.59
N ARG A 106 -3.28 8.79 1.73
CA ARG A 106 -3.06 7.59 2.56
C ARG A 106 -3.31 7.86 4.03
N VAL A 107 -2.84 9.00 4.58
CA VAL A 107 -3.09 9.39 5.97
C VAL A 107 -4.58 9.61 6.20
N THR A 108 -5.26 10.30 5.27
CA THR A 108 -6.70 10.58 5.35
C THR A 108 -7.51 9.29 5.34
N LYS A 109 -7.23 8.40 4.39
CA LYS A 109 -7.88 7.09 4.27
C LYS A 109 -7.67 6.23 5.50
N THR A 110 -6.44 6.15 6.00
CA THR A 110 -6.12 5.39 7.21
C THR A 110 -6.87 5.93 8.43
N THR A 111 -6.96 7.25 8.56
CA THR A 111 -7.72 7.91 9.63
C THR A 111 -9.22 7.59 9.53
N GLN A 112 -9.78 7.59 8.32
CA GLN A 112 -11.18 7.22 8.07
C GLN A 112 -11.44 5.74 8.43
N ASP A 113 -10.58 4.83 7.96
CA ASP A 113 -10.69 3.40 8.26
C ASP A 113 -10.61 3.14 9.79
N TYR A 114 -9.73 3.86 10.49
CA TYR A 114 -9.63 3.80 11.95
C TYR A 114 -10.90 4.28 12.66
N LEU A 115 -11.44 5.43 12.27
CA LEU A 115 -12.67 5.97 12.86
C LEU A 115 -13.88 5.08 12.59
N GLU A 116 -13.96 4.48 11.40
CA GLU A 116 -14.99 3.50 11.05
C GLU A 116 -14.88 2.27 11.96
N ALA A 117 -13.67 1.76 12.20
CA ALA A 117 -13.42 0.62 13.09
C ALA A 117 -13.88 0.93 14.53
N CYS A 118 -13.47 2.09 15.08
CA CYS A 118 -13.90 2.52 16.42
C CYS A 118 -15.42 2.59 16.53
N ARG A 119 -16.11 3.21 15.55
CA ARG A 119 -17.57 3.31 15.54
C ARG A 119 -18.24 1.94 15.57
N THR A 120 -17.73 0.99 14.78
CA THR A 120 -18.27 -0.37 14.73
C THR A 120 -18.11 -1.10 16.07
N LEU A 121 -17.00 -0.89 16.78
CA LEU A 121 -16.80 -1.47 18.10
C LEU A 121 -17.76 -0.88 19.14
N TYR A 122 -18.00 0.43 19.11
CA TYR A 122 -18.95 1.09 20.01
C TYR A 122 -20.39 0.64 19.78
N GLU A 123 -20.87 0.63 18.54
CA GLU A 123 -22.25 0.22 18.22
C GLU A 123 -22.54 -1.24 18.60
N ARG A 124 -21.53 -2.13 18.50
CA ARG A 124 -21.63 -3.51 18.96
C ARG A 124 -21.78 -3.64 20.49
N GLN A 125 -21.25 -2.67 21.25
CA GLN A 125 -21.39 -2.66 22.71
C GLN A 125 -22.76 -2.13 23.15
N GLU A 126 -23.33 -1.17 22.43
CA GLU A 126 -24.63 -0.57 22.78
C GLU A 126 -25.84 -1.37 22.25
N THR A 127 -25.73 -1.94 21.05
CA THR A 127 -26.79 -2.77 20.46
C THR A 127 -26.42 -4.24 20.61
N GLY A 128 -27.33 -5.04 21.17
CA GLY A 128 -27.26 -6.49 21.00
C GLY A 128 -27.28 -6.77 19.49
N ALA A 129 -26.11 -7.05 18.91
CA ALA A 129 -25.75 -6.93 17.49
C ALA A 129 -26.51 -7.86 16.51
N GLU A 130 -27.68 -8.35 16.88
CA GLU A 130 -28.43 -9.34 16.12
C GLU A 130 -29.38 -8.75 15.07
N LYS A 131 -29.71 -7.44 15.10
CA LYS A 131 -30.75 -6.87 14.20
C LYS A 131 -30.33 -5.73 13.28
N ASP A 132 -29.12 -5.20 13.42
CA ASP A 132 -28.64 -4.14 12.54
C ASP A 132 -27.74 -4.71 11.43
N ALA A 133 -28.28 -4.77 10.21
CA ALA A 133 -27.59 -5.31 9.04
C ALA A 133 -26.36 -4.47 8.62
N ASP A 134 -26.37 -3.15 8.86
CA ASP A 134 -25.21 -2.29 8.58
C ASP A 134 -24.08 -2.57 9.55
N LEU A 135 -24.42 -2.67 10.84
CA LEU A 135 -23.47 -3.04 11.88
C LEU A 135 -22.87 -4.42 11.62
N GLN A 136 -23.68 -5.42 11.23
CA GLN A 136 -23.17 -6.74 10.88
C GLN A 136 -22.26 -6.73 9.65
N ALA A 137 -22.58 -5.95 8.62
CA ALA A 137 -21.73 -5.80 7.44
C ALA A 137 -20.36 -5.20 7.82
N ARG A 138 -20.34 -4.16 8.65
CA ARG A 138 -19.12 -3.52 9.14
C ARG A 138 -18.32 -4.44 10.07
N ILE A 139 -18.97 -5.13 11.01
CA ILE A 139 -18.32 -6.14 11.87
C ILE A 139 -17.67 -7.23 11.02
N ARG A 140 -18.35 -7.72 9.97
CA ARG A 140 -17.79 -8.75 9.08
C ARG A 140 -16.59 -8.23 8.30
N LYS A 141 -16.66 -6.99 7.78
CA LYS A 141 -15.54 -6.29 7.12
C LYS A 141 -14.31 -6.23 8.05
N PHE A 142 -14.48 -5.84 9.30
CA PHE A 142 -13.38 -5.72 10.27
C PHE A 142 -12.92 -7.06 10.87
N SER A 143 -13.81 -8.03 11.07
CA SER A 143 -13.46 -9.36 11.56
C SER A 143 -12.59 -10.12 10.55
N ASN A 144 -12.83 -9.92 9.25
CA ASN A 144 -11.94 -10.40 8.21
C ASN A 144 -10.56 -9.72 8.32
N LEU A 145 -10.49 -8.40 8.56
CA LEU A 145 -9.24 -7.70 8.86
C LEU A 145 -8.51 -8.20 10.14
N HIS A 146 -9.21 -8.76 11.12
CA HIS A 146 -8.62 -9.18 12.41
C HIS A 146 -8.14 -10.64 12.42
N LYS A 147 -8.84 -11.56 11.72
CA LYS A 147 -8.30 -12.90 11.43
C LYS A 147 -6.97 -12.82 10.67
N ASP A 148 -6.84 -11.76 9.87
CA ASP A 148 -5.60 -11.41 9.22
C ASP A 148 -4.48 -11.03 10.17
N PHE A 149 -4.78 -10.55 11.39
CA PHE A 149 -3.82 -10.09 12.41
C PHE A 149 -3.40 -11.20 13.38
N ASP A 150 -4.34 -11.99 13.91
CA ASP A 150 -4.04 -13.05 14.90
C ASP A 150 -3.16 -14.19 14.33
N SER A 151 -3.26 -14.42 13.02
CA SER A 151 -2.40 -15.35 12.28
C SER A 151 -0.97 -14.84 12.06
N ARG A 152 -0.70 -13.54 12.28
CA ARG A 152 0.63 -12.91 12.17
C ARG A 152 1.40 -12.93 13.49
N VAL A 153 0.71 -13.03 14.62
CA VAL A 153 1.31 -13.00 15.97
C VAL A 153 1.62 -14.41 16.50
N ASN A 154 0.88 -15.41 16.02
CA ASN A 154 0.97 -16.81 16.48
C ASN A 154 1.61 -17.76 15.44
N ALA A 155 2.27 -17.23 14.41
CA ALA A 155 3.04 -17.98 13.41
C ALA A 155 4.51 -17.54 13.46
#